data_AF-A0A918WYA8-F1
#
_entry.id   AF-A0A918WYA8-F1
#
_cell.length_a   1.000
_cell.length_b   1.000
_cell.length_c   1.000
_cell.angle_alpha   90.00
_cell.angle_beta   90.00
_cell.angle_gamma   90.00
#
_symmetry.space_group_name_H-M   'P 1'
#
loop_
_entity.id
_entity.type
_entity.pdbx_description
1 polymer ?
#
loop_
_entity_poly.entity_id
_entity_poly.type
_entity_poly.pdbx_seq_one_letter_code
_entity_poly.pdbx_strand_id
1 'polypeptide(L)'
;MSDPFEIEIESEVRLWLMNLPADDYEAVEDAAERLRLNASSLREPYSRYLGDGVRELRFHIGHDRAAVRITYWLAPGRRVVMLTVFRKKRQRETAEVARARRAKAECEAQHDPAEQEFSRTD
;
A
#
# COMPACT_ATOMS: atom_id res chain seq x y z
N MET A 1 9.35 -15.96 13.53
CA MET A 1 8.73 -15.17 12.45
C MET A 1 8.17 -13.91 13.09
N SER A 2 8.32 -12.74 12.47
CA SER A 2 7.80 -11.50 13.03
C SER A 2 6.29 -11.42 12.81
N ASP A 3 5.53 -10.84 13.73
CA ASP A 3 4.07 -10.78 13.65
C ASP A 3 3.60 -10.12 12.34
N PRO A 4 2.51 -10.60 11.71
CA PRO A 4 1.98 -9.97 10.49
C PRO A 4 1.67 -8.48 10.71
N PHE A 5 1.82 -7.68 9.66
CA PHE A 5 1.36 -6.29 9.68
C PHE A 5 -0.17 -6.23 9.73
N GLU A 6 -0.72 -5.21 10.36
CA GLU A 6 -2.14 -4.87 10.20
C GLU A 6 -2.32 -4.10 8.89
N ILE A 7 -3.40 -4.39 8.14
CA ILE A 7 -3.74 -3.70 6.90
C ILE A 7 -4.91 -2.76 7.19
N GLU A 8 -4.68 -1.47 6.99
CA GLU A 8 -5.70 -0.42 6.96
C GLU A 8 -5.90 0.06 5.51
N ILE A 9 -7.10 0.55 5.20
CA ILE A 9 -7.44 1.02 3.85
C ILE A 9 -8.09 2.40 3.91
N GLU A 10 -7.61 3.30 3.06
CA GLU A 10 -8.23 4.59 2.82
C GLU A 10 -9.49 4.46 1.96
N SER A 11 -10.31 5.51 1.99
CA SER A 11 -11.65 5.53 1.37
C SER A 11 -11.62 5.15 -0.12
N GLU A 12 -10.61 5.58 -0.87
CA GLU A 12 -10.48 5.26 -2.29
C GLU A 12 -10.30 3.75 -2.53
N VAL A 13 -9.40 3.12 -1.77
CA VAL A 13 -9.14 1.68 -1.89
C VAL A 13 -10.39 0.91 -1.46
N ARG A 14 -11.03 1.32 -0.37
CA ARG A 14 -12.30 0.73 0.08
C ARG A 14 -13.38 0.77 -1.00
N LEU A 15 -13.62 1.95 -1.59
CA LEU A 15 -14.63 2.12 -2.64
C LEU A 15 -14.31 1.28 -3.88
N TRP A 16 -13.03 1.18 -4.25
CA TRP A 16 -12.61 0.33 -5.37
C TRP A 16 -12.89 -1.15 -5.10
N LEU A 17 -12.53 -1.65 -3.92
CA LEU A 17 -12.77 -3.05 -3.52
C LEU A 17 -14.26 -3.41 -3.54
N MET A 18 -15.13 -2.51 -3.07
CA MET A 18 -16.59 -2.72 -3.06
C MET A 18 -17.20 -2.89 -4.46
N ASN A 19 -16.49 -2.50 -5.51
CA ASN A 19 -16.96 -2.57 -6.89
C ASN A 19 -16.19 -3.58 -7.74
N LEU A 20 -15.33 -4.42 -7.13
CA LEU A 20 -14.61 -5.45 -7.86
C LEU A 20 -15.47 -6.70 -8.10
N PRO A 21 -15.35 -7.34 -9.28
CA PRO A 21 -15.77 -8.72 -9.47
C PRO A 21 -15.08 -9.66 -8.47
N ALA A 22 -15.73 -10.77 -8.12
CA ALA A 22 -15.20 -11.74 -7.15
C ALA A 22 -13.82 -12.28 -7.54
N ASP A 23 -13.63 -12.69 -8.79
CA ASP A 23 -12.35 -13.22 -9.30
C ASP A 23 -11.21 -12.17 -9.22
N ASP A 24 -11.53 -10.89 -9.42
CA ASP A 24 -10.55 -9.81 -9.28
C ASP A 24 -10.22 -9.54 -7.82
N TYR A 25 -11.18 -9.74 -6.92
CA TYR A 25 -11.01 -9.55 -5.48
C TYR A 25 -10.04 -10.58 -4.89
N GLU A 26 -10.10 -11.84 -5.32
CA GLU A 26 -9.17 -12.91 -4.89
C GLU A 26 -7.71 -12.52 -5.16
N ALA A 27 -7.43 -11.93 -6.33
CA ALA A 27 -6.09 -11.45 -6.68
C ALA A 27 -5.63 -10.29 -5.76
N VAL A 28 -6.55 -9.48 -5.25
CA VAL A 28 -6.24 -8.46 -4.23
C VAL A 28 -5.91 -9.11 -2.90
N GLU A 29 -6.70 -10.10 -2.45
CA GLU A 29 -6.46 -10.81 -1.19
C GLU A 29 -5.07 -11.44 -1.16
N ASP A 30 -4.68 -12.12 -2.23
CA ASP A 30 -3.34 -12.70 -2.39
C ASP A 30 -2.22 -11.65 -2.30
N ALA A 31 -2.44 -10.48 -2.92
CA ALA A 31 -1.48 -9.40 -2.89
C ALA A 31 -1.40 -8.75 -1.50
N ALA A 32 -2.55 -8.59 -0.84
CA ALA A 32 -2.67 -8.04 0.50
C ALA A 32 -2.04 -8.96 1.55
N GLU A 33 -2.25 -10.28 1.47
CA GLU A 33 -1.64 -11.26 2.39
C GLU A 33 -0.11 -11.27 2.25
N ARG A 34 0.40 -11.26 1.02
CA ARG A 34 1.84 -11.14 0.77
C ARG A 34 2.42 -9.87 1.40
N LEU A 35 1.69 -8.76 1.30
CA LEU A 35 2.07 -7.49 1.90
C LEU A 35 2.01 -7.57 3.43
N ARG A 36 0.93 -8.11 3.99
CA ARG A 36 0.70 -8.34 5.41
C ARG A 36 1.85 -9.10 6.06
N LEU A 37 2.35 -10.14 5.41
CA LEU A 37 3.43 -10.97 5.94
C LEU A 37 4.83 -10.34 5.79
N ASN A 38 5.04 -9.48 4.78
CA ASN A 38 6.38 -9.08 4.35
C ASN A 38 6.60 -7.57 4.17
N ALA A 39 5.73 -6.69 4.67
CA ALA A 39 5.69 -5.28 4.26
C ALA A 39 7.03 -4.52 4.30
N SER A 40 7.88 -4.79 5.31
CA SER A 40 9.20 -4.18 5.46
C SER A 40 10.25 -4.72 4.48
N SER A 41 10.15 -6.00 4.08
CA SER A 41 11.10 -6.70 3.21
C SER A 41 10.58 -6.91 1.78
N LEU A 42 9.32 -6.60 1.49
CA LEU A 42 8.73 -6.76 0.16
C LEU A 42 9.40 -5.79 -0.82
N ARG A 43 9.87 -6.34 -1.94
CA ARG A 43 10.61 -5.63 -3.00
C ARG A 43 10.04 -6.01 -4.37
N GLU A 44 10.72 -5.59 -5.43
CA GLU A 44 10.35 -5.95 -6.79
C GLU A 44 10.40 -7.48 -6.98
N PRO A 45 9.46 -8.07 -7.75
CA PRO A 45 8.48 -7.40 -8.63
C PRO A 45 7.19 -6.95 -7.95
N TYR A 46 6.97 -7.28 -6.67
CA TYR A 46 5.69 -7.10 -5.98
C TYR A 46 5.52 -5.72 -5.34
N SER A 47 6.62 -5.09 -4.95
CA SER A 47 6.60 -3.75 -4.36
C SER A 47 7.71 -2.87 -4.91
N ARG A 48 7.44 -1.58 -5.06
CA ARG A 48 8.44 -0.58 -5.47
C ARG A 48 8.33 0.66 -4.61
N TYR A 49 9.48 1.21 -4.20
CA TYR A 49 9.53 2.49 -3.51
C TYR A 49 9.30 3.66 -4.48
N LEU A 50 8.45 4.60 -4.10
CA LEU A 50 8.05 5.75 -4.91
C LEU A 50 8.56 7.09 -4.36
N GLY A 51 9.31 7.08 -3.24
CA GLY A 51 9.77 8.30 -2.55
C GLY A 51 8.83 8.71 -1.40
N ASP A 52 9.36 9.52 -0.48
CA ASP A 52 8.65 10.11 0.67
C ASP A 52 7.88 9.10 1.53
N GLY A 53 8.47 7.91 1.74
CA GLY A 53 7.84 6.84 2.53
C GLY A 53 6.70 6.10 1.80
N VAL A 54 6.35 6.48 0.58
CA VAL A 54 5.31 5.84 -0.24
C VAL A 54 5.90 4.68 -1.05
N ARG A 55 5.15 3.58 -1.11
CA ARG A 55 5.44 2.38 -1.91
C ARG A 55 4.23 2.03 -2.77
N GLU A 56 4.43 1.30 -3.86
CA GLU A 56 3.34 0.66 -4.62
C GLU A 56 3.39 -0.85 -4.46
N LEU A 57 2.23 -1.47 -4.24
CA LEU A 57 1.97 -2.89 -4.40
C LEU A 57 1.60 -3.16 -5.86
N ARG A 58 2.16 -4.21 -6.45
CA ARG A 58 2.11 -4.51 -7.88
C ARG A 58 1.50 -5.88 -8.11
N PHE A 59 0.35 -5.93 -8.77
CA PHE A 59 -0.33 -7.16 -9.14
C PHE A 59 -1.14 -6.96 -10.43
N HIS A 60 -1.81 -8.01 -10.87
CA HIS A 60 -2.68 -7.99 -12.04
C HIS A 60 -4.04 -8.58 -11.64
N ILE A 61 -5.10 -8.08 -12.24
CA ILE A 61 -6.47 -8.59 -12.08
C ILE A 61 -7.06 -8.90 -13.45
N GLY A 62 -8.18 -9.62 -13.48
CA GLY A 62 -8.97 -9.87 -14.68
C GLY A 62 -8.33 -10.86 -15.66
N HIS A 63 -9.15 -11.35 -16.58
CA HIS A 63 -8.70 -12.22 -17.67
C HIS A 63 -7.69 -11.54 -18.60
N ASP A 64 -7.77 -10.22 -18.77
CA ASP A 64 -6.84 -9.42 -19.58
C ASP A 64 -5.51 -9.12 -18.85
N ARG A 65 -5.36 -9.59 -17.60
CA ARG A 65 -4.22 -9.34 -16.72
C ARG A 65 -3.92 -7.85 -16.61
N ALA A 66 -4.94 -7.02 -16.41
CA ALA A 66 -4.78 -5.60 -16.20
C ALA A 66 -3.83 -5.31 -15.02
N ALA A 67 -2.76 -4.56 -15.28
CA ALA A 67 -1.78 -4.19 -14.25
C ALA A 67 -2.36 -3.13 -13.30
N VAL A 68 -2.54 -3.51 -12.03
CA VAL A 68 -3.07 -2.64 -10.96
C VAL A 68 -1.99 -2.31 -9.95
N ARG A 69 -2.06 -1.10 -9.40
CA ARG A 69 -1.19 -0.61 -8.34
C ARG A 69 -2.02 -0.10 -7.19
N ILE A 70 -1.69 -0.52 -5.98
CA ILE A 70 -2.18 0.10 -4.75
C ILE A 70 -0.98 0.76 -4.08
N THR A 71 -1.04 2.06 -3.81
CA THR A 71 0.01 2.72 -3.04
C THR A 71 -0.22 2.52 -1.56
N TYR A 72 0.85 2.40 -0.79
CA TYR A 72 0.77 2.22 0.66
C TYR A 72 1.97 2.88 1.34
N TRP A 73 1.87 3.05 2.66
CA TRP A 73 3.00 3.41 3.51
C TRP A 73 3.03 2.53 4.75
N LEU A 74 4.17 2.52 5.44
CA LEU A 74 4.36 1.77 6.70
C LEU A 74 4.18 2.75 7.86
N ALA A 75 3.06 2.64 8.57
CA ALA A 75 2.76 3.44 9.74
C ALA A 75 3.37 2.81 11.01
N PRO A 76 3.54 3.58 12.10
CA PRO A 76 4.00 3.04 13.39
C PRO A 76 3.15 1.87 13.88
N GLY A 77 3.72 0.97 14.68
CA GLY A 77 2.97 -0.17 15.24
C GLY A 77 2.72 -1.32 14.27
N ARG A 78 3.60 -1.52 13.27
CA ARG A 78 3.47 -2.57 12.23
C ARG A 78 2.18 -2.49 11.43
N ARG A 79 1.80 -1.28 11.04
CA ARG A 79 0.64 -1.03 10.20
C ARG A 79 1.04 -0.72 8.77
N VAL A 80 0.23 -1.18 7.83
CA VAL A 80 0.30 -0.82 6.43
C VAL A 80 -1.00 -0.12 6.07
N VAL A 81 -0.93 1.12 5.62
CA VAL A 81 -2.11 1.84 5.18
C VAL A 81 -2.11 1.92 3.66
N MET A 82 -3.10 1.32 3.01
CA MET A 82 -3.33 1.41 1.57
C MET A 82 -4.05 2.70 1.23
N LEU A 83 -3.43 3.56 0.42
CA LEU A 83 -3.81 4.97 0.24
C LEU A 83 -4.64 5.20 -1.03
N THR A 84 -4.13 4.77 -2.19
CA THR A 84 -4.71 5.05 -3.51
C THR A 84 -4.56 3.84 -4.42
N VAL A 85 -5.42 3.73 -5.43
CA VAL A 85 -5.37 2.65 -6.43
C VAL A 85 -5.42 3.23 -7.83
N PHE A 86 -4.65 2.63 -8.75
CA PHE A 86 -4.69 2.99 -10.16
C PHE A 86 -4.33 1.80 -11.07
N ARG A 87 -4.90 1.80 -12.27
CA ARG A 87 -4.46 0.92 -13.36
C ARG A 87 -3.25 1.56 -14.04
N LYS A 88 -2.18 0.79 -14.22
CA LYS A 88 -0.98 1.27 -14.93
C LYS A 88 -1.30 1.43 -16.41
N LYS A 89 -1.15 2.64 -16.94
CA LYS A 89 -1.39 2.95 -18.36
C LYS A 89 -0.10 3.30 -19.11
N ARG A 90 0.92 3.81 -18.42
CA ARG A 90 2.19 4.25 -19.00
C ARG A 90 3.38 3.89 -18.12
N GLN A 91 4.60 4.05 -18.63
CA GLN A 91 5.82 3.73 -17.88
C GLN A 91 6.00 4.58 -16.62
N ARG A 92 5.67 5.88 -16.67
CA ARG A 92 5.81 6.83 -15.56
C ARG A 92 4.46 7.44 -15.19
N GLU A 93 4.02 7.24 -13.95
CA GLU A 93 2.72 7.71 -13.44
C GLU A 93 2.89 8.84 -12.42
N THR A 94 3.63 9.91 -12.79
CA THR A 94 4.01 10.98 -11.85
C THR A 94 2.82 11.63 -11.13
N ALA A 95 1.68 11.75 -11.81
CA ALA A 95 0.45 12.29 -11.20
C ALA A 95 -0.09 11.39 -10.09
N GLU A 96 -0.06 10.06 -10.29
CA GLU A 96 -0.49 9.07 -9.29
C GLU A 96 0.46 9.06 -8.10
N VAL A 97 1.77 9.15 -8.34
CA VAL A 97 2.77 9.26 -7.27
C VAL A 97 2.53 10.53 -6.43
N ALA A 98 2.28 11.67 -7.07
CA ALA A 98 1.98 12.92 -6.36
C ALA A 98 0.68 12.82 -5.55
N ARG A 99 -0.35 12.15 -6.08
CA ARG A 99 -1.62 11.91 -5.39
C ARG A 99 -1.44 11.02 -4.16
N ALA A 100 -0.67 9.94 -4.30
CA ALA A 100 -0.35 9.04 -3.19
C ALA A 100 0.46 9.74 -2.09
N ARG A 101 1.40 10.63 -2.43
CA ARG A 101 2.16 11.42 -1.45
C ARG A 101 1.27 12.40 -0.68
N ARG A 102 0.31 13.05 -1.35
CA ARG A 102 -0.70 13.89 -0.68
C ARG A 102 -1.57 13.08 0.27
N ALA A 103 -2.10 11.94 -0.22
CA ALA A 103 -2.89 11.04 0.60
C ALA A 103 -2.11 10.53 1.83
N LYS A 104 -0.81 10.20 1.68
CA LYS A 104 0.06 9.85 2.81
C LYS A 104 0.12 11.00 3.82
N ALA A 105 0.38 12.23 3.38
CA ALA A 105 0.55 13.36 4.29
C ALA A 105 -0.75 13.66 5.07
N GLU A 106 -1.91 13.57 4.41
CA GLU A 106 -3.23 13.73 5.05
C GLU A 106 -3.54 12.61 6.05
N CYS A 107 -3.20 11.37 5.69
CA CYS A 107 -3.34 10.18 6.53
C CYS A 107 -2.41 10.27 7.76
N GLU A 108 -1.12 10.52 7.54
CA GLU A 108 -0.08 10.63 8.59
C GLU A 108 -0.39 11.73 9.60
N ALA A 109 -1.02 12.83 9.19
CA ALA A 109 -1.47 13.88 10.10
C ALA A 109 -2.59 13.43 11.07
N GLN A 110 -3.29 12.35 10.74
CA GLN A 110 -4.35 11.74 11.57
C GLN A 110 -3.83 10.55 12.39
N HIS A 111 -2.65 10.02 12.07
CA HIS A 111 -2.04 8.97 12.89
C HIS A 111 -1.31 9.60 14.07
N ASP A 112 -1.60 9.11 15.27
CA ASP A 112 -0.86 9.53 16.47
C ASP A 112 0.65 9.31 16.27
N PRO A 113 1.50 10.27 16.64
CA PRO A 113 2.93 10.06 16.71
C PRO A 113 3.21 8.82 17.55
N ALA A 114 4.19 8.00 17.13
CA ALA A 114 4.61 6.87 17.94
C ALA A 114 4.98 7.36 19.35
N GLU A 115 4.27 6.90 20.39
CA GLU A 115 4.53 7.28 21.79
C GLU A 115 5.91 6.83 22.29
N GLN A 116 6.68 6.08 21.49
CA GLN A 116 7.99 5.57 21.86
C GLN A 116 9.07 6.11 20.94
N GLU A 117 9.85 7.03 21.50
CA GLU A 117 11.11 7.49 20.95
C GLU A 117 12.19 6.44 21.27
N PHE A 118 12.89 5.93 20.24
CA PHE A 118 14.05 5.08 20.44
C PHE A 118 15.21 5.94 20.96
N SER A 119 15.40 5.99 22.28
CA SER A 119 16.65 6.49 22.86
C SER A 119 17.67 5.37 22.91
N ARG A 120 18.77 5.54 22.17
CA ARG A 120 19.98 4.76 22.40
C ARG A 120 20.80 5.51 23.43
N THR A 121 20.51 5.28 24.70
CA THR A 121 21.41 5.72 25.78
C THR A 121 22.53 4.70 25.91
N ASP A 122 23.75 5.24 25.98
CA ASP A 122 25.07 4.64 25.76
C ASP A 122 25.38 3.27 26.39
#